data_AF-A0A1J5DQX5-F1
#
_entry.id   AF-A0A1J5DQX5-F1
#
_cell.length_a   1.000
_cell.length_b   1.000
_cell.length_c   1.000
_cell.angle_alpha   90.00
_cell.angle_beta   90.00
_cell.angle_gamma   90.00
#
_symmetry.space_group_name_H-M   'P 1'
#
loop_
_entity.id
_entity.type
_entity.pdbx_description
1 polymer ?
#
loop_
_entity_poly.entity_id
_entity_poly.type
_entity_poly.pdbx_seq_one_letter_code
_entity_poly.pdbx_strand_id
1 'polypeptide(L)'
;MEVREKVGIEEYVDRITEEMHQRLEHQRGIFRQVLAAGASPADRQEYCPLVDCARLSRLQAALRETIDVLEETRSSFKSKKLEVMRRKLIEILAGC
;
A
#
# COMPACT_ATOMS: atom_id res chain seq x y z
N MET A 1 -25.10 -10.48 -35.83
CA MET A 1 -24.00 -9.66 -36.38
C MET A 1 -23.53 -8.78 -35.24
N GLU A 2 -22.56 -9.25 -34.45
CA GLU A 2 -22.03 -8.47 -33.33
C GLU A 2 -21.13 -7.38 -33.90
N VAL A 3 -21.60 -6.14 -33.84
CA VAL A 3 -20.75 -4.98 -34.13
C VAL A 3 -19.77 -4.87 -32.97
N ARG A 4 -18.60 -5.50 -33.09
CA ARG A 4 -17.47 -5.20 -32.20
C ARG A 4 -16.98 -3.81 -32.58
N GLU A 5 -17.59 -2.82 -31.95
CA GLU A 5 -17.12 -1.45 -31.94
C GLU A 5 -15.63 -1.47 -31.59
N LYS A 6 -14.77 -1.09 -32.54
CA LYS A 6 -13.34 -0.96 -32.30
C LYS A 6 -13.12 0.38 -31.63
N VAL A 7 -12.99 0.34 -30.33
CA VAL A 7 -12.76 1.49 -29.47
C VAL A 7 -11.26 1.75 -29.36
N GLY A 8 -10.85 3.01 -29.24
CA GLY A 8 -9.45 3.35 -28.96
C GLY A 8 -8.99 2.73 -27.63
N ILE A 9 -7.70 2.41 -27.50
CA ILE A 9 -7.18 1.76 -26.28
C ILE A 9 -7.43 2.64 -25.03
N GLU A 10 -7.24 3.95 -25.15
CA GLU A 10 -7.53 4.91 -24.06
C GLU A 10 -8.99 4.83 -23.62
N GLU A 11 -9.91 4.95 -24.58
CA GLU A 11 -11.35 4.90 -24.32
C GLU A 11 -11.79 3.52 -23.77
N TYR A 12 -11.17 2.43 -24.20
CA TYR A 12 -11.41 1.10 -23.64
C TYR A 12 -10.99 1.01 -22.16
N VAL A 13 -9.81 1.56 -21.82
CA VAL A 13 -9.31 1.60 -20.43
C VAL A 13 -10.22 2.47 -19.56
N ASP A 14 -10.65 3.62 -20.06
CA ASP A 14 -11.56 4.52 -19.34
C ASP A 14 -12.90 3.84 -19.06
N ARG A 15 -13.52 3.20 -20.08
CA ARG A 15 -14.77 2.46 -19.92
C ARG A 15 -14.65 1.35 -18.88
N ILE A 16 -13.58 0.56 -18.91
CA ILE A 16 -13.38 -0.54 -17.94
C ILE A 16 -13.16 0.00 -16.53
N THR A 17 -12.39 1.07 -16.40
CA THR A 17 -12.12 1.69 -15.10
C THR A 17 -13.42 2.20 -14.47
N GLU A 18 -14.28 2.82 -15.27
CA GLU A 18 -15.61 3.27 -14.85
C GLU A 18 -16.50 2.08 -14.45
N GLU A 19 -16.56 1.01 -15.27
CA GLU A 19 -17.32 -0.19 -14.91
C GLU A 19 -16.82 -0.85 -13.62
N MET A 20 -15.51 -0.90 -13.42
CA MET A 20 -14.91 -1.42 -12.19
C MET A 20 -15.29 -0.55 -10.98
N HIS A 21 -15.24 0.78 -11.13
CA HIS A 21 -15.63 1.72 -10.09
C HIS A 21 -17.08 1.50 -9.64
N GLN A 22 -18.00 1.40 -10.61
CA GLN A 22 -19.42 1.18 -10.34
C GLN A 22 -19.67 -0.14 -9.59
N ARG A 23 -18.99 -1.23 -9.99
CA ARG A 23 -19.11 -2.54 -9.32
C ARG A 23 -18.57 -2.50 -7.90
N LEU A 24 -17.43 -1.86 -7.68
CA LEU A 24 -16.84 -1.71 -6.34
C LEU A 24 -17.75 -0.90 -5.42
N GLU A 25 -18.31 0.20 -5.91
CA GLU A 25 -19.23 1.04 -5.15
C GLU A 25 -20.52 0.28 -4.78
N HIS A 26 -21.04 -0.52 -5.71
CA HIS A 26 -22.19 -1.39 -5.46
C HIS A 26 -21.90 -2.44 -4.36
N GLN A 27 -20.78 -3.16 -4.46
CA GLN A 27 -20.36 -4.13 -3.45
C GLN A 27 -20.17 -3.46 -2.09
N ARG A 28 -19.53 -2.29 -2.03
CA ARG A 28 -19.38 -1.50 -0.81
C ARG A 28 -20.73 -1.13 -0.20
N GLY A 29 -21.72 -0.78 -1.02
CA GLY A 29 -23.08 -0.51 -0.58
C GLY A 29 -23.74 -1.72 0.10
N ILE A 30 -23.67 -2.89 -0.54
CA ILE A 30 -24.18 -4.16 0.03
C ILE A 30 -23.49 -4.47 1.36
N PHE A 31 -22.15 -4.43 1.40
CA PHE A 31 -21.41 -4.74 2.62
C PHE A 31 -21.76 -3.79 3.76
N ARG A 32 -21.94 -2.48 3.49
CA ARG A 32 -22.40 -1.53 4.50
C ARG A 32 -23.77 -1.86 5.06
N GLN A 33 -24.72 -2.27 4.21
CA GLN A 33 -26.06 -2.66 4.67
C GLN A 33 -26.01 -3.90 5.55
N VAL A 34 -25.21 -4.90 5.17
CA VAL A 34 -25.00 -6.12 5.96
C VAL A 34 -24.35 -5.80 7.31
N LEU A 35 -23.30 -4.97 7.32
CA LEU A 35 -22.63 -4.57 8.56
C LEU A 35 -23.55 -3.73 9.46
N ALA A 36 -24.31 -2.79 8.92
CA ALA A 36 -25.25 -1.98 9.72
C ALA A 36 -26.32 -2.83 10.43
N ALA A 37 -26.69 -3.99 9.86
CA ALA A 37 -27.64 -4.91 10.46
C ALA A 37 -27.06 -5.74 11.63
N GLY A 38 -25.73 -5.74 11.84
CA GLY A 38 -25.06 -6.58 12.83
C GLY A 38 -23.87 -5.95 13.58
N ALA A 39 -23.58 -4.66 13.36
CA ALA A 39 -22.40 -4.01 13.90
C ALA A 39 -22.53 -3.69 15.40
N SER A 40 -21.52 -4.10 16.16
CA SER A 40 -21.30 -3.70 17.56
C SER A 40 -20.43 -2.43 17.62
N PRO A 41 -20.59 -1.57 18.63
CA PRO A 41 -19.70 -0.42 18.87
C PRO A 41 -18.21 -0.81 19.04
N ALA A 42 -17.93 -2.09 19.32
CA ALA A 42 -16.60 -2.67 19.44
C ALA A 42 -15.94 -3.01 18.09
N ASP A 43 -16.69 -3.00 16.98
CA ASP A 43 -16.20 -3.34 15.64
C ASP A 43 -15.48 -2.14 14.97
N ARG A 44 -14.59 -1.49 15.72
CA ARG A 44 -13.78 -0.38 15.22
C ARG A 44 -12.45 -0.93 14.73
N GLN A 45 -12.24 -0.87 13.43
CA GLN A 45 -10.94 -1.14 12.83
C GLN A 45 -10.24 0.17 12.49
N GLU A 46 -8.97 0.29 12.88
CA GLU A 46 -8.14 1.42 12.45
C GLU A 46 -8.03 1.43 10.93
N TYR A 47 -8.31 2.58 10.33
CA TYR A 47 -8.23 2.77 8.89
C TYR A 47 -6.78 2.63 8.43
N CYS A 48 -6.53 1.59 7.63
CA CYS A 48 -5.21 1.22 7.12
C CYS A 48 -5.29 1.29 5.58
N PRO A 49 -5.15 2.48 4.98
CA PRO A 49 -5.14 2.57 3.52
C PRO A 49 -3.91 1.83 2.98
N LEU A 50 -4.04 1.28 1.77
CA LEU A 50 -3.00 0.48 1.10
C LEU A 50 -1.66 1.24 0.94
N VAL A 51 -1.67 2.57 1.02
CA VAL A 51 -0.50 3.44 0.78
C VAL A 51 0.03 4.09 2.06
N ASP A 52 -0.83 4.51 2.99
CA ASP A 52 -0.45 5.33 4.16
C ASP A 52 -0.96 4.73 5.48
N CYS A 53 -0.72 3.44 5.70
CA CYS A 53 -1.10 2.85 6.98
C CYS A 53 -0.12 3.21 8.09
N ALA A 54 -0.64 3.52 9.30
CA ALA A 54 0.17 3.83 10.47
C ALA A 54 1.20 2.74 10.83
N ARG A 55 0.94 1.49 10.44
CA ARG A 55 1.92 0.40 10.56
C ARG A 55 3.09 0.57 9.58
N LEU A 56 2.81 0.90 8.33
CA LEU A 56 3.84 1.14 7.31
C LEU A 56 4.66 2.37 7.66
N SER A 57 4.03 3.46 8.12
CA SER A 57 4.75 4.66 8.57
C SER A 57 5.68 4.35 9.75
N ARG A 58 5.22 3.57 10.75
CA ARG A 58 6.06 3.12 11.87
C ARG A 58 7.23 2.24 11.40
N LEU A 59 6.99 1.35 10.44
CA LEU A 59 8.04 0.50 9.88
C LEU A 59 9.09 1.35 9.13
N GLN A 60 8.65 2.30 8.31
CA GLN A 60 9.56 3.20 7.58
C GLN A 60 10.39 4.07 8.54
N ALA A 61 9.78 4.57 9.62
CA ALA A 61 10.49 5.31 10.66
C ALA A 61 11.56 4.46 11.34
N ALA A 62 11.20 3.25 11.79
CA ALA A 62 12.15 2.33 12.42
C ALA A 62 13.31 1.93 11.49
N LEU A 63 13.03 1.76 10.18
CA LEU A 63 14.07 1.48 9.19
C LEU A 63 15.02 2.67 8.99
N ARG A 64 14.52 3.90 8.95
CA ARG A 64 15.35 5.12 8.87
C ARG A 64 16.24 5.25 10.09
N GLU A 65 15.67 5.15 11.30
CA GLU A 65 16.43 5.19 12.55
C GLU A 65 17.52 4.11 12.59
N THR A 66 17.22 2.89 12.09
CA THR A 66 18.21 1.81 12.00
C THR A 66 19.36 2.17 11.06
N ILE A 67 19.08 2.78 9.90
CA ILE A 67 20.10 3.22 8.95
C ILE A 67 20.97 4.31 9.58
N ASP A 68 20.35 5.30 10.24
CA ASP A 68 21.07 6.41 10.88
C ASP A 68 22.05 5.88 11.94
N VAL A 69 21.58 4.97 12.81
CA VAL A 69 22.46 4.31 13.79
C VAL A 69 23.58 3.52 13.11
N LEU A 70 23.30 2.80 12.02
CA LEU A 70 24.32 2.07 11.26
C LEU A 70 25.35 3.01 10.59
N GLU A 71 24.96 4.23 10.22
CA GLU A 71 25.87 5.24 9.67
C GLU A 71 26.74 5.88 10.75
N GLU A 72 26.17 6.26 11.88
CA GLU A 72 26.91 6.83 13.03
C GLU A 72 27.96 5.85 13.55
N THR A 73 27.65 4.55 13.52
CA THR A 73 28.52 3.48 14.02
C THR A 73 29.43 2.89 12.95
N ARG A 74 29.43 3.43 11.73
CA ARG A 74 30.19 2.92 10.57
C ARG A 74 31.70 2.84 10.83
N SER A 75 32.27 3.77 11.58
CA SER A 75 33.69 3.76 11.98
C SER A 75 33.99 2.74 13.09
N SER A 76 32.98 2.35 13.86
CA SER A 76 33.08 1.45 15.01
C SER A 76 32.91 -0.02 14.59
N PHE A 77 32.23 -0.27 13.48
CA PHE A 77 31.98 -1.60 12.97
C PHE A 77 33.07 -2.09 12.00
N LYS A 78 33.89 -3.05 12.45
CA LYS A 78 34.83 -3.81 11.59
C LYS A 78 34.13 -4.81 10.64
N SER A 79 32.80 -4.84 10.61
CA SER A 79 32.03 -5.88 9.93
C SER A 79 31.49 -5.43 8.56
N LYS A 80 32.05 -5.99 7.49
CA LYS A 80 31.52 -5.83 6.12
C LYS A 80 30.05 -6.25 5.98
N LYS A 81 29.54 -7.12 6.85
CA LYS A 81 28.13 -7.58 6.82
C LYS A 81 27.16 -6.45 7.19
N LEU A 82 27.54 -5.54 8.08
CA LEU A 82 26.70 -4.41 8.50
C LEU A 82 26.59 -3.35 7.40
N GLU A 83 27.67 -3.10 6.67
CA GLU A 83 27.65 -2.22 5.50
C GLU A 83 26.74 -2.78 4.39
N VAL A 84 26.77 -4.10 4.15
CA VAL A 84 25.85 -4.75 3.21
C VAL A 84 24.40 -4.62 3.68
N MET A 85 24.14 -4.78 4.99
CA MET A 85 22.81 -4.62 5.56
C MET A 85 22.30 -3.19 5.41
N ARG A 86 23.11 -2.18 5.73
CA ARG A 86 22.78 -0.75 5.55
C ARG A 86 22.30 -0.46 4.13
N ARG A 87 23.06 -0.88 3.12
CA ARG A 87 22.70 -0.66 1.70
C ARG A 87 21.35 -1.29 1.34
N LYS A 88 21.11 -2.52 1.78
CA LYS A 88 19.82 -3.20 1.55
C LYS A 88 18.65 -2.44 2.17
N LEU A 89 18.82 -1.89 3.37
CA LEU A 89 17.76 -1.13 4.04
C LEU A 89 17.47 0.19 3.31
N ILE A 90 18.51 0.87 2.79
CA ILE A 90 18.37 2.08 1.97
C ILE A 90 17.59 1.77 0.69
N GLU A 91 17.94 0.68 -0.01
CA GLU A 91 17.25 0.24 -1.23
C GLU A 91 15.75 -0.03 -0.98
N ILE A 92 15.42 -0.70 0.14
CA ILE A 92 14.02 -0.98 0.52
C ILE A 92 13.25 0.32 0.79
N LEU A 93 13.88 1.32 1.41
CA LEU A 93 13.24 2.60 1.72
C LEU A 93 13.10 3.55 0.52
N ALA A 94 13.97 3.43 -0.48
CA ALA A 94 13.91 4.26 -1.68
C ALA A 94 12.67 3.96 -2.54
N GLY A 95 12.06 2.78 -2.38
CA GLY A 95 11.01 2.28 -3.28
C GLY A 95 11.59 1.94 -4.65
N CYS A 96 11.06 0.91 -5.31
CA CYS A 96 11.33 0.70 -6.73
C CYS A 96 10.71 1.83 -7.56
#